data_AF-A0A0C2BLL1-F1
#
_entry.id   AF-A0A0C2BLL1-F1
#
_cell.length_a   1.000
_cell.length_b   1.000
_cell.length_c   1.000
_cell.angle_alpha   90.00
_cell.angle_beta   90.00
_cell.angle_gamma   90.00
#
_symmetry.space_group_name_H-M   'P 1'
#
loop_
_entity.id
_entity.type
_entity.pdbx_description
1 polymer ?
#
loop_
_entity_poly.entity_id
_entity_poly.type
_entity_poly.pdbx_seq_one_letter_code
_entity_poly.pdbx_strand_id
1 'polypeptide(L)'
;MDRDRLALILDAAGLDAAHASAVRCEPLPGGTYNTLYRLHLRETLAAPGGGNDAGPHRLILKLPPEPGTARLTYEANLLRNEAEFYRAAARGTHVQVPKVLHCDPDGSVVRGGFLLMSECPGQPWYGTAVGDVEHARLRRQLGASVAELHTVAGPSPYFGYPSGAVPTARTWRRAFTSMLDAVLADASRFACRLPVRVDRVRTLMRAAAPELDAVTVPALVHFDLWQGNILLSGEPGALRLSGLIDGERMFWGDPLAEFVSLNLFGAPEDDAALLAGYRSAGRNAEFDDGARLRVALYRCYLYLIMLIESVPRGYTREQAAETRDHASPALVAALDTIANSPSAH
;
A
#
# COMPACT_ATOMS: atom_id res chain seq x y z
N MET A 1 -9.20 0.97 24.03
CA MET A 1 -10.19 0.03 23.50
C MET A 1 -11.15 -0.34 24.61
N ASP A 2 -12.45 -0.17 24.38
CA ASP A 2 -13.48 -0.63 25.31
C ASP A 2 -13.60 -2.16 25.29
N ARG A 3 -13.94 -2.79 26.42
CA ARG A 3 -13.96 -4.26 26.54
C ARG A 3 -15.10 -4.88 25.74
N ASP A 4 -16.28 -4.26 25.74
CA ASP A 4 -17.44 -4.79 25.03
C ASP A 4 -17.19 -4.71 23.52
N ARG A 5 -16.61 -3.59 23.06
CA ARG A 5 -16.16 -3.45 21.67
C ARG A 5 -15.16 -4.53 21.26
N LEU A 6 -14.16 -4.83 22.12
CA LEU A 6 -13.17 -5.86 21.83
C LEU A 6 -13.80 -7.26 21.78
N ALA A 7 -14.74 -7.56 22.68
CA ALA A 7 -15.43 -8.85 22.69
C ALA A 7 -16.21 -9.09 21.38
N LEU A 8 -16.94 -8.08 20.89
CA LEU A 8 -17.64 -8.16 19.59
C LEU A 8 -16.70 -8.42 18.42
N ILE A 9 -15.54 -7.75 18.40
CA ILE A 9 -14.51 -7.94 17.35
C ILE A 9 -13.96 -9.37 17.37
N LEU A 10 -13.67 -9.91 18.55
CA LEU A 10 -13.14 -11.26 18.71
C LEU A 10 -14.20 -12.31 18.31
N ASP A 11 -15.44 -12.14 18.76
CA ASP A 11 -16.55 -13.03 18.43
C ASP A 11 -16.80 -13.10 16.91
N ALA A 12 -16.80 -11.94 16.24
CA ALA A 12 -16.92 -11.88 14.79
C ALA A 12 -15.78 -12.60 14.05
N ALA A 13 -14.59 -12.67 14.65
CA ALA A 13 -13.46 -13.44 14.14
C ALA A 13 -13.48 -14.93 14.53
N GLY A 14 -14.56 -15.40 15.19
CA GLY A 14 -14.68 -16.77 15.70
C GLY A 14 -13.80 -17.04 16.92
N LEU A 15 -13.37 -15.99 17.62
CA LEU A 15 -12.55 -16.07 18.83
C LEU A 15 -13.46 -15.85 20.04
N ASP A 16 -13.69 -16.90 20.83
CA ASP A 16 -14.63 -16.88 21.95
C ASP A 16 -14.39 -15.69 22.90
N ALA A 17 -15.45 -14.95 23.21
CA ALA A 17 -15.49 -13.80 24.11
C ALA A 17 -14.93 -14.09 25.51
N ALA A 18 -14.93 -15.34 25.98
CA ALA A 18 -14.23 -15.73 27.22
C ALA A 18 -12.73 -15.34 27.18
N HIS A 19 -12.11 -15.42 25.99
CA HIS A 19 -10.73 -15.00 25.77
C HIS A 19 -10.54 -13.48 25.77
N ALA A 20 -11.58 -12.67 25.58
CA ALA A 20 -11.46 -11.20 25.61
C ALA A 20 -10.86 -10.71 26.94
N SER A 21 -11.21 -11.37 28.05
CA SER A 21 -10.64 -11.10 29.38
C SER A 21 -9.16 -11.51 29.50
N ALA A 22 -8.74 -12.47 28.68
CA ALA A 22 -7.37 -12.96 28.57
C ALA A 22 -6.51 -12.13 27.59
N VAL A 23 -7.11 -11.26 26.78
CA VAL A 23 -6.38 -10.46 25.80
C VAL A 23 -5.81 -9.18 26.41
N ARG A 24 -4.50 -9.01 26.33
CA ARG A 24 -3.87 -7.69 26.59
C ARG A 24 -3.85 -6.89 25.30
N CYS A 25 -4.44 -5.70 25.34
CA CYS A 25 -4.50 -4.76 24.22
C CYS A 25 -3.45 -3.65 24.42
N GLU A 26 -2.52 -3.52 23.48
CA GLU A 26 -1.44 -2.55 23.51
C GLU A 26 -1.55 -1.62 22.29
N PRO A 27 -1.68 -0.30 22.46
CA PRO A 27 -1.61 0.64 21.34
C PRO A 27 -0.24 0.56 20.66
N LEU A 28 -0.22 0.49 19.33
CA LEU A 28 1.02 0.56 18.56
C LEU A 28 1.24 1.98 18.04
N PRO A 29 2.43 2.58 18.25
CA PRO A 29 2.82 3.78 17.54
C PRO A 29 3.05 3.46 16.06
N GLY A 30 2.87 4.44 15.17
CA GLY A 30 3.22 4.34 13.75
C GLY A 30 2.06 4.25 12.76
N GLY A 31 0.81 4.08 13.22
CA GLY A 31 -0.36 4.27 12.37
C GLY A 31 -0.57 5.76 12.08
N THR A 32 -0.18 6.24 10.90
CA THR A 32 -0.35 7.66 10.50
C THR A 32 -1.78 7.98 10.11
N TYR A 33 -2.55 6.97 9.68
CA TYR A 33 -3.96 7.10 9.30
C TYR A 33 -4.89 6.31 10.24
N ASN A 34 -4.58 5.04 10.51
CA ASN A 34 -5.44 4.15 11.29
C ASN A 34 -4.94 3.99 12.73
N THR A 35 -5.84 3.77 13.67
CA THR A 35 -5.46 3.38 15.04
C THR A 35 -5.11 1.90 15.07
N LEU A 36 -3.92 1.57 15.56
CA LEU A 36 -3.41 0.21 15.63
C LEU A 36 -3.31 -0.29 17.08
N TYR A 37 -3.74 -1.52 17.29
CA TYR A 37 -3.58 -2.24 18.55
C TYR A 37 -2.93 -3.60 18.30
N ARG A 38 -1.92 -3.94 19.10
CA ARG A 38 -1.45 -5.31 19.25
C ARG A 38 -2.28 -6.01 20.32
N LEU A 39 -2.82 -7.16 19.98
CA LEU A 39 -3.53 -8.03 20.89
C LEU A 39 -2.64 -9.21 21.26
N HIS A 40 -2.32 -9.36 22.55
CA HIS A 40 -1.57 -10.49 23.07
C HIS A 40 -2.53 -11.53 23.60
N LEU A 41 -2.46 -12.75 23.06
CA LEU A 41 -3.30 -13.87 23.42
C LEU A 41 -2.56 -14.74 24.45
N ARG A 42 -3.21 -15.10 25.57
CA ARG A 42 -2.60 -15.94 26.61
C ARG A 42 -2.35 -17.38 26.18
N GLU A 43 -3.20 -17.89 25.29
CA GLU A 43 -3.09 -19.22 24.70
C GLU A 43 -3.06 -19.09 23.19
N THR A 44 -2.32 -19.99 22.55
CA THR A 44 -2.25 -20.12 21.09
C THR A 44 -3.63 -20.49 20.56
N LEU A 45 -4.18 -19.69 19.66
CA LEU A 45 -5.48 -20.01 19.04
C LEU A 45 -5.31 -21.16 18.06
N ALA A 46 -6.20 -22.15 18.08
CA ALA A 46 -6.25 -23.13 17.00
C ALA A 46 -6.56 -22.40 15.68
N ALA A 47 -5.79 -22.66 14.62
CA ALA A 47 -6.11 -22.09 13.31
C ALA A 47 -7.50 -22.60 12.86
N PRO A 48 -8.37 -21.74 12.28
CA PRO A 48 -9.60 -22.22 11.66
C PRO A 48 -9.23 -23.23 10.56
N GLY A 49 -9.59 -24.51 10.73
CA GLY A 49 -9.27 -25.58 9.78
C GLY A 49 -8.60 -26.84 10.33
N GLY A 50 -8.42 -27.00 11.65
CA GLY A 50 -8.10 -28.31 12.26
C GLY A 50 -6.70 -28.88 11.98
N GLY A 51 -5.74 -28.05 11.57
CA GLY A 51 -4.33 -28.43 11.50
C GLY A 51 -3.66 -28.33 12.88
N ASN A 52 -2.64 -29.17 13.11
CA ASN A 52 -1.86 -29.23 14.35
C ASN A 52 -0.89 -28.03 14.53
N ASP A 53 -1.12 -26.92 13.83
CA ASP A 53 -0.32 -25.71 13.90
C ASP A 53 -0.84 -24.84 15.04
N ALA A 54 0.02 -24.57 16.02
CA ALA A 54 -0.27 -23.61 17.07
C ALA A 54 -0.45 -22.23 16.41
N GLY A 55 -1.66 -21.64 16.46
CA GLY A 55 -1.94 -20.39 15.77
C GLY A 55 -1.28 -19.17 16.41
N PRO A 56 -1.61 -17.95 15.96
CA PRO A 56 -0.86 -16.77 16.35
C PRO A 56 -1.04 -16.45 17.84
N HIS A 57 0.06 -16.18 18.55
CA HIS A 57 0.03 -15.61 19.91
C HIS A 57 -0.24 -14.09 19.92
N ARG A 58 -0.07 -13.42 18.76
CA ARG A 58 -0.23 -11.98 18.61
C ARG A 58 -1.01 -11.63 17.36
N LEU A 59 -1.98 -10.75 17.53
CA LEU A 59 -2.81 -10.21 16.44
C LEU A 59 -2.64 -8.70 16.35
N ILE A 60 -2.89 -8.16 15.16
CA ILE A 60 -3.01 -6.72 14.92
C ILE A 60 -4.47 -6.41 14.65
N LEU A 61 -5.00 -5.45 15.40
CA LEU A 61 -6.30 -4.85 15.21
C LEU A 61 -6.11 -3.43 14.68
N LYS A 62 -6.63 -3.18 13.48
CA LYS A 62 -6.62 -1.89 12.81
C LYS A 62 -8.03 -1.32 12.80
N LEU A 63 -8.17 -0.11 13.34
CA LEU A 63 -9.41 0.66 13.32
C LEU A 63 -9.22 1.87 12.42
N PRO A 64 -10.16 2.16 11.49
CA PRO A 64 -10.05 3.32 10.64
C PRO A 64 -10.31 4.61 11.43
N PRO A 65 -9.97 5.79 10.86
CA PRO A 65 -10.35 7.07 11.44
C PRO A 65 -11.83 7.16 11.77
N GLU A 66 -12.19 8.02 12.72
CA GLU A 66 -13.59 8.21 13.11
C GLU A 66 -14.44 8.64 11.90
N PRO A 67 -15.70 8.17 11.79
CA PRO A 67 -16.59 8.60 10.73
C PRO A 67 -16.71 10.13 10.67
N GLY A 68 -16.49 10.70 9.49
CA GLY A 68 -16.49 12.16 9.27
C GLY A 68 -15.11 12.81 9.32
N THR A 69 -14.04 12.06 9.66
CA THR A 69 -12.66 12.55 9.55
C THR A 69 -12.36 12.94 8.10
N ALA A 70 -11.74 14.11 7.92
CA ALA A 70 -11.34 14.58 6.60
C ALA A 70 -10.32 13.59 6.00
N ARG A 71 -10.55 13.21 4.74
CA ARG A 71 -9.74 12.24 4.01
C ARG A 71 -9.79 12.51 2.52
N LEU A 72 -8.81 12.02 1.77
CA LEU A 72 -8.89 11.98 0.31
C LEU A 72 -10.02 11.04 -0.13
N THR A 73 -10.56 11.30 -1.31
CA THR A 73 -11.70 10.59 -1.87
C THR A 73 -11.41 9.10 -2.01
N TYR A 74 -10.23 8.75 -2.52
CA TYR A 74 -9.85 7.34 -2.70
C TYR A 74 -9.62 6.59 -1.37
N GLU A 75 -9.41 7.31 -0.26
CA GLU A 75 -9.20 6.73 1.08
C GLU A 75 -10.52 6.26 1.73
N ALA A 76 -11.66 6.38 1.04
CA ALA A 76 -12.87 5.75 1.54
C ALA A 76 -12.72 4.21 1.53
N ASN A 77 -12.95 3.58 2.68
CA ASN A 77 -12.92 2.13 2.88
C ASN A 77 -11.55 1.48 2.60
N LEU A 78 -10.43 2.12 2.99
CA LEU A 78 -9.07 1.58 2.86
C LEU A 78 -8.89 0.17 3.45
N LEU A 79 -9.59 -0.18 4.54
CA LEU A 79 -9.51 -1.53 5.11
C LEU A 79 -9.99 -2.63 4.14
N ARG A 80 -10.89 -2.29 3.19
CA ARG A 80 -11.31 -3.22 2.14
C ARG A 80 -10.15 -3.52 1.18
N ASN A 81 -9.38 -2.50 0.81
CA ASN A 81 -8.20 -2.65 -0.03
C ASN A 81 -7.16 -3.53 0.66
N GLU A 82 -6.81 -3.20 1.91
CA GLU A 82 -5.78 -3.91 2.65
C GLU A 82 -6.14 -5.40 2.87
N ALA A 83 -7.38 -5.69 3.25
CA ALA A 83 -7.84 -7.06 3.39
C ALA A 83 -7.83 -7.82 2.06
N GLU A 84 -8.14 -7.16 0.94
CA GLU A 84 -8.05 -7.77 -0.39
C GLU A 84 -6.60 -8.04 -0.78
N PHE A 85 -5.68 -7.12 -0.53
CA PHE A 85 -4.25 -7.33 -0.79
C PHE A 85 -3.72 -8.58 -0.08
N TYR A 86 -3.94 -8.68 1.23
CA TYR A 86 -3.47 -9.82 2.01
C TYR A 86 -4.10 -11.14 1.56
N ARG A 87 -5.41 -11.15 1.29
CA ARG A 87 -6.10 -12.36 0.82
C ARG A 87 -5.63 -12.77 -0.58
N ALA A 88 -5.41 -11.81 -1.48
CA ALA A 88 -4.96 -12.06 -2.84
C ALA A 88 -3.51 -12.59 -2.85
N ALA A 89 -2.61 -11.95 -2.09
CA ALA A 89 -1.24 -12.40 -1.91
C ALA A 89 -1.20 -13.82 -1.33
N ALA A 90 -1.87 -14.07 -0.20
CA ALA A 90 -1.87 -15.38 0.46
C ALA A 90 -2.45 -16.52 -0.39
N ARG A 91 -3.37 -16.24 -1.32
CA ARG A 91 -3.94 -17.24 -2.24
C ARG A 91 -3.05 -17.51 -3.44
N GLY A 92 -2.34 -16.49 -3.92
CA GLY A 92 -1.67 -16.52 -5.21
C GLY A 92 -0.15 -16.64 -5.13
N THR A 93 0.44 -16.47 -3.94
CA THR A 93 1.89 -16.38 -3.78
C THR A 93 2.39 -17.00 -2.47
N HIS A 94 3.70 -17.11 -2.34
CA HIS A 94 4.42 -17.47 -1.12
C HIS A 94 4.91 -16.24 -0.33
N VAL A 95 4.50 -15.05 -0.76
CA VAL A 95 4.91 -13.80 -0.12
C VAL A 95 4.30 -13.72 1.27
N GLN A 96 5.17 -13.45 2.25
CA GLN A 96 4.73 -13.32 3.64
C GLN A 96 3.97 -12.00 3.82
N VAL A 97 2.71 -12.13 4.21
CA VAL A 97 1.78 -11.04 4.52
C VAL A 97 0.96 -11.41 5.75
N PRO A 98 0.35 -10.43 6.46
CA PRO A 98 -0.62 -10.70 7.51
C PRO A 98 -1.76 -11.63 7.02
N LYS A 99 -2.09 -12.64 7.82
CA LYS A 99 -3.29 -13.45 7.60
C LYS A 99 -4.50 -12.70 8.11
N VAL A 100 -5.45 -12.38 7.24
CA VAL A 100 -6.72 -11.77 7.63
C VAL A 100 -7.56 -12.78 8.42
N LEU A 101 -7.92 -12.45 9.66
CA LEU A 101 -8.86 -13.23 10.47
C LEU A 101 -10.28 -12.75 10.22
N HIS A 102 -10.50 -11.44 10.28
CA HIS A 102 -11.80 -10.83 10.02
C HIS A 102 -11.64 -9.41 9.47
N CYS A 103 -12.57 -8.99 8.62
CA CYS A 103 -12.62 -7.63 8.09
C CYS A 103 -14.08 -7.18 8.01
N ASP A 104 -14.40 -6.12 8.73
CA ASP A 104 -15.70 -5.45 8.72
C ASP A 104 -15.48 -3.98 8.32
N PRO A 105 -15.29 -3.68 7.03
CA PRO A 105 -14.98 -2.31 6.59
C PRO A 105 -16.19 -1.37 6.68
N ASP A 106 -17.40 -1.93 6.70
CA ASP A 106 -18.66 -1.18 6.67
C ASP A 106 -19.21 -0.91 8.09
N GLY A 107 -18.60 -1.50 9.12
CA GLY A 107 -18.94 -1.28 10.52
C GLY A 107 -20.24 -1.95 10.97
N SER A 108 -20.54 -3.11 10.39
CA SER A 108 -21.72 -3.92 10.70
C SER A 108 -21.66 -4.57 12.09
N VAL A 109 -20.46 -4.89 12.57
CA VAL A 109 -20.20 -5.49 13.89
C VAL A 109 -19.91 -4.39 14.92
N VAL A 110 -18.99 -3.48 14.58
CA VAL A 110 -18.65 -2.33 15.42
C VAL A 110 -18.65 -1.07 14.58
N ARG A 111 -19.26 0.01 15.12
CA ARG A 111 -19.33 1.31 14.43
C ARG A 111 -17.93 1.76 14.00
N GLY A 112 -17.82 2.14 12.73
CA GLY A 112 -16.56 2.57 12.11
C GLY A 112 -15.77 1.44 11.46
N GLY A 113 -16.06 0.17 11.75
CA GLY A 113 -15.38 -0.96 11.13
C GLY A 113 -14.02 -1.31 11.73
N PHE A 114 -13.45 -2.41 11.27
CA PHE A 114 -12.14 -2.90 11.70
C PHE A 114 -11.53 -3.93 10.73
N LEU A 115 -10.23 -4.14 10.87
CA LEU A 115 -9.48 -5.26 10.29
C LEU A 115 -8.69 -5.96 11.41
N LEU A 116 -8.93 -7.27 11.58
CA LEU A 116 -8.19 -8.12 12.50
C LEU A 116 -7.35 -9.12 11.70
N MET A 117 -6.05 -9.17 12.00
CA MET A 117 -5.08 -9.97 11.25
C MET A 117 -3.96 -10.51 12.16
N SER A 118 -3.21 -11.50 11.69
CA SER A 118 -2.01 -11.97 12.39
C SER A 118 -0.91 -10.91 12.36
N GLU A 119 -0.07 -10.87 13.39
CA GLU A 119 1.17 -10.09 13.35
C GLU A 119 2.26 -10.84 12.56
N CYS A 120 2.93 -10.16 11.63
CA CYS A 120 4.15 -10.66 11.00
C CYS A 120 5.35 -10.45 11.93
N PRO A 121 6.30 -11.40 12.01
CA PRO A 121 7.49 -11.23 12.85
C PRO A 121 8.42 -10.15 12.28
N GLY A 122 9.34 -9.66 13.12
CA GLY A 122 10.39 -8.74 12.70
C GLY A 122 10.12 -7.27 13.05
N GLN A 123 10.88 -6.38 12.43
CA GLN A 123 10.80 -4.93 12.55
C GLN A 123 10.87 -4.29 11.16
N PRO A 124 10.35 -3.06 10.97
CA PRO A 124 10.50 -2.33 9.71
C PRO A 124 11.96 -2.27 9.26
N TRP A 125 12.19 -2.44 7.95
CA TRP A 125 13.51 -2.27 7.36
C TRP A 125 14.00 -0.83 7.60
N TYR A 126 13.10 0.15 7.49
CA TYR A 126 13.44 1.53 7.82
C TYR A 126 13.97 1.66 9.26
N GLY A 127 15.18 2.19 9.41
CA GLY A 127 15.86 2.32 10.70
C GLY A 127 16.60 1.06 11.18
N THR A 128 16.51 -0.07 10.46
CA THR A 128 17.28 -1.27 10.74
C THR A 128 18.65 -1.19 10.07
N ALA A 129 19.73 -1.40 10.83
CA ALA A 129 21.08 -1.43 10.29
C ALA A 129 21.31 -2.69 9.44
N VAL A 130 21.58 -2.50 8.15
CA VAL A 130 21.84 -3.58 7.18
C VAL A 130 23.09 -3.26 6.40
N GLY A 131 24.07 -4.17 6.38
CA GLY A 131 25.29 -4.00 5.58
C GLY A 131 25.03 -4.14 4.08
N ASP A 132 25.84 -3.51 3.23
CA ASP A 132 25.59 -3.37 1.78
C ASP A 132 25.33 -4.71 1.06
N VAL A 133 26.12 -5.75 1.38
CA VAL A 133 25.96 -7.10 0.80
C VAL A 133 24.61 -7.70 1.17
N GLU A 134 24.21 -7.53 2.43
CA GLU A 134 22.91 -8.01 2.91
C GLU A 134 21.76 -7.18 2.33
N HIS A 135 21.93 -5.88 2.20
CA HIS A 135 20.95 -4.98 1.59
C HIS A 135 20.68 -5.38 0.13
N ALA A 136 21.74 -5.59 -0.67
CA ALA A 136 21.60 -6.05 -2.05
C ALA A 136 20.89 -7.41 -2.14
N ARG A 137 21.23 -8.35 -1.25
CA ARG A 137 20.54 -9.65 -1.18
C ARG A 137 19.06 -9.50 -0.85
N LEU A 138 18.71 -8.67 0.14
CA LEU A 138 17.32 -8.43 0.54
C LEU A 138 16.53 -7.71 -0.56
N ARG A 139 17.12 -6.73 -1.27
CA ARG A 139 16.48 -6.07 -2.41
C ARG A 139 16.22 -7.05 -3.55
N ARG A 140 17.16 -7.97 -3.83
CA ARG A 140 16.93 -9.06 -4.78
C ARG A 140 15.78 -9.99 -4.36
N GLN A 141 15.71 -10.36 -3.08
CA GLN A 141 14.58 -11.16 -2.57
C GLN A 141 13.24 -10.41 -2.68
N LEU A 142 13.26 -9.10 -2.44
CA LEU A 142 12.07 -8.26 -2.54
C LEU A 142 11.59 -8.17 -4.00
N GLY A 143 12.51 -7.97 -4.94
CA GLY A 143 12.18 -7.97 -6.36
C GLY A 143 11.51 -9.27 -6.82
N ALA A 144 12.01 -10.42 -6.35
CA ALA A 144 11.38 -11.72 -6.64
C ALA A 144 9.97 -11.84 -6.02
N SER A 145 9.79 -11.37 -4.79
CA SER A 145 8.48 -11.36 -4.10
C SER A 145 7.47 -10.46 -4.83
N VAL A 146 7.90 -9.28 -5.27
CA VAL A 146 7.06 -8.32 -6.02
C VAL A 146 6.68 -8.90 -7.40
N ALA A 147 7.60 -9.57 -8.08
CA ALA A 147 7.29 -10.28 -9.32
C ALA A 147 6.21 -11.34 -9.14
N GLU A 148 6.25 -12.08 -8.03
CA GLU A 148 5.24 -13.07 -7.65
C GLU A 148 3.87 -12.42 -7.39
N LEU A 149 3.81 -11.31 -6.64
CA LEU A 149 2.58 -10.54 -6.43
C LEU A 149 1.98 -10.10 -7.76
N HIS A 150 2.80 -9.63 -8.69
CA HIS A 150 2.36 -9.22 -10.01
C HIS A 150 1.88 -10.38 -10.91
N THR A 151 1.93 -11.64 -10.46
CA THR A 151 1.27 -12.79 -11.13
C THR A 151 -0.17 -13.00 -10.69
N VAL A 152 -0.56 -12.44 -9.55
CA VAL A 152 -1.91 -12.62 -9.01
C VAL A 152 -2.90 -11.85 -9.88
N ALA A 153 -3.88 -12.56 -10.42
CA ALA A 153 -4.99 -11.97 -11.15
C ALA A 153 -6.11 -11.56 -10.18
N GLY A 154 -6.74 -10.43 -10.46
CA GLY A 154 -7.89 -9.97 -9.69
C GLY A 154 -9.11 -10.87 -9.85
N PRO A 155 -10.08 -10.79 -8.91
CA PRO A 155 -11.33 -11.57 -8.99
C PRO A 155 -12.24 -11.13 -10.16
N SER A 156 -11.90 -10.04 -10.85
CA SER A 156 -12.65 -9.49 -11.98
C SER A 156 -11.70 -8.82 -12.98
N PRO A 157 -12.12 -8.58 -14.24
CA PRO A 157 -11.30 -7.91 -15.25
C PRO A 157 -11.25 -6.37 -15.07
N TYR A 158 -11.60 -5.85 -13.89
CA TYR A 158 -11.64 -4.43 -13.61
C TYR A 158 -10.36 -3.96 -12.94
N PHE A 159 -9.88 -2.81 -13.40
CA PHE A 159 -8.78 -2.05 -12.81
C PHE A 159 -9.30 -1.06 -11.76
N GLY A 160 -8.42 -0.70 -10.82
CA GLY A 160 -8.65 0.33 -9.80
C GLY A 160 -8.71 -0.23 -8.38
N TYR A 161 -9.26 0.59 -7.47
CA TYR A 161 -9.35 0.27 -6.04
C TYR A 161 -10.50 -0.71 -5.73
N PRO A 162 -10.24 -1.82 -5.00
CA PRO A 162 -11.28 -2.72 -4.50
C PRO A 162 -12.34 -2.03 -3.62
N SER A 163 -11.98 -0.93 -2.96
CA SER A 163 -12.88 -0.12 -2.14
C SER A 163 -14.08 0.44 -2.89
N GLY A 164 -13.96 0.61 -4.22
CA GLY A 164 -14.97 1.28 -5.04
C GLY A 164 -15.12 2.78 -4.74
N ALA A 165 -14.22 3.36 -3.94
CA ALA A 165 -14.23 4.78 -3.58
C ALA A 165 -14.10 5.71 -4.79
N VAL A 166 -13.41 5.22 -5.82
CA VAL A 166 -13.28 5.85 -7.13
C VAL A 166 -13.75 4.82 -8.16
N PRO A 167 -14.41 5.24 -9.27
CA PRO A 167 -14.88 4.30 -10.28
C PRO A 167 -13.79 3.36 -10.81
N THR A 168 -14.06 2.06 -10.74
CA THR A 168 -13.25 1.04 -11.43
C THR A 168 -13.56 1.05 -12.93
N ALA A 169 -12.67 0.47 -13.74
CA ALA A 169 -12.87 0.42 -15.19
C ALA A 169 -12.28 -0.83 -15.84
N ARG A 170 -12.74 -1.16 -17.05
CA ARG A 170 -12.20 -2.28 -17.85
C ARG A 170 -10.86 -1.97 -18.52
N THR A 171 -10.43 -0.72 -18.52
CA THR A 171 -9.13 -0.31 -19.08
C THR A 171 -8.35 0.45 -18.02
N TRP A 172 -7.03 0.25 -18.01
CA TRP A 172 -6.16 0.91 -17.05
C TRP A 172 -6.19 2.43 -17.23
N ARG A 173 -6.14 2.92 -18.48
CA ARG A 173 -6.28 4.36 -18.78
C ARG A 173 -7.47 4.99 -18.07
N ARG A 174 -8.66 4.39 -18.15
CA ARG A 174 -9.88 4.95 -17.56
C ARG A 174 -9.86 4.89 -16.03
N ALA A 175 -9.41 3.78 -15.45
CA ALA A 175 -9.30 3.64 -14.01
C ALA A 175 -8.30 4.65 -13.42
N PHE A 176 -7.08 4.70 -13.97
CA PHE A 176 -6.04 5.61 -13.52
C PHE A 176 -6.42 7.09 -13.71
N THR A 177 -7.07 7.45 -14.83
CA THR A 177 -7.59 8.82 -15.02
C THR A 177 -8.59 9.19 -13.93
N SER A 178 -9.48 8.27 -13.55
CA SER A 178 -10.46 8.50 -12.48
C SER A 178 -9.79 8.66 -11.11
N MET A 179 -8.77 7.84 -10.82
CA MET A 179 -7.97 7.93 -9.59
C MET A 179 -7.26 9.28 -9.47
N LEU A 180 -6.60 9.71 -10.55
CA LEU A 180 -5.91 10.99 -10.61
C LEU A 180 -6.90 12.17 -10.51
N ASP A 181 -8.03 12.09 -11.20
CA ASP A 181 -9.06 13.13 -11.17
C ASP A 181 -9.61 13.33 -9.75
N ALA A 182 -9.80 12.25 -9.00
CA ALA A 182 -10.22 12.29 -7.60
C ALA A 182 -9.20 13.03 -6.72
N VAL A 183 -7.91 12.69 -6.85
CA VAL A 183 -6.82 13.36 -6.11
C VAL A 183 -6.72 14.85 -6.49
N LEU A 184 -6.82 15.20 -7.77
CA LEU A 184 -6.78 16.60 -8.21
C LEU A 184 -8.02 17.39 -7.77
N ALA A 185 -9.19 16.74 -7.71
CA ALA A 185 -10.40 17.35 -7.14
C ALA A 185 -10.22 17.60 -5.64
N ASP A 186 -9.56 16.69 -4.91
CA ASP A 186 -9.25 16.87 -3.49
C ASP A 186 -8.26 18.02 -3.25
N ALA A 187 -7.29 18.23 -4.13
CA ALA A 187 -6.42 19.40 -4.07
C ALA A 187 -7.22 20.71 -4.07
N SER A 188 -8.28 20.80 -4.89
CA SER A 188 -9.18 21.95 -4.91
C SER A 188 -10.09 21.99 -3.68
N ARG A 189 -10.66 20.84 -3.28
CA ARG A 189 -11.56 20.71 -2.13
C ARG A 189 -10.90 21.17 -0.82
N PHE A 190 -9.62 20.85 -0.64
CA PHE A 190 -8.84 21.21 0.55
C PHE A 190 -7.99 22.47 0.37
N ALA A 191 -8.10 23.16 -0.76
CA ALA A 191 -7.29 24.34 -1.11
C ALA A 191 -5.77 24.12 -0.93
N CYS A 192 -5.28 22.95 -1.34
CA CYS A 192 -3.88 22.56 -1.20
C CYS A 192 -2.98 23.44 -2.08
N ARG A 193 -1.85 23.88 -1.51
CA ARG A 193 -0.81 24.60 -2.25
C ARG A 193 0.13 23.59 -2.90
N LEU A 194 -0.02 23.41 -4.21
CA LEU A 194 0.85 22.57 -5.02
C LEU A 194 1.97 23.40 -5.67
N PRO A 195 3.14 22.80 -5.97
CA PRO A 195 4.24 23.50 -6.66
C PRO A 195 3.92 23.82 -8.13
N VAL A 196 2.82 23.25 -8.66
CA VAL A 196 2.35 23.43 -10.02
C VAL A 196 0.83 23.63 -10.04
N ARG A 197 0.32 24.29 -11.07
CA ARG A 197 -1.13 24.44 -11.25
C ARG A 197 -1.79 23.10 -11.60
N VAL A 198 -2.95 22.83 -10.99
CA VAL A 198 -3.77 21.63 -11.30
C VAL A 198 -4.07 21.51 -12.80
N ASP A 199 -4.37 22.62 -13.49
CA ASP A 199 -4.65 22.60 -14.94
C ASP A 199 -3.45 22.14 -15.78
N ARG A 200 -2.23 22.47 -15.34
CA ARG A 200 -1.01 22.02 -16.02
C ARG A 200 -0.86 20.52 -15.87
N VAL A 201 -1.07 19.99 -14.66
CA VAL A 201 -1.07 18.54 -14.41
C VAL A 201 -2.12 17.87 -15.29
N ARG A 202 -3.39 18.31 -15.25
CA ARG A 202 -4.47 17.75 -16.09
C ARG A 202 -4.12 17.72 -17.57
N THR A 203 -3.47 18.77 -18.08
CA THR A 203 -3.09 18.87 -19.48
C THR A 203 -2.03 17.83 -19.87
N LEU A 204 -0.95 17.74 -19.10
CA LEU A 204 0.12 16.76 -19.33
C LEU A 204 -0.38 15.32 -19.21
N MET A 205 -1.22 15.07 -18.21
CA MET A 205 -1.77 13.73 -17.94
C MET A 205 -2.69 13.28 -19.06
N ARG A 206 -3.54 14.17 -19.60
CA ARG A 206 -4.36 13.85 -20.78
C ARG A 206 -3.53 13.56 -22.02
N ALA A 207 -2.43 14.30 -22.24
CA ALA A 207 -1.56 14.09 -23.39
C ALA A 207 -0.83 12.73 -23.30
N ALA A 208 -0.43 12.30 -22.11
CA ALA A 208 0.27 11.03 -21.88
C ALA A 208 -0.64 9.84 -21.57
N ALA A 209 -1.93 10.07 -21.29
CA ALA A 209 -2.93 9.02 -21.04
C ALA A 209 -2.95 7.93 -22.12
N PRO A 210 -2.67 8.21 -23.42
CA PRO A 210 -2.59 7.18 -24.43
C PRO A 210 -1.71 5.98 -24.06
N GLU A 211 -0.57 6.22 -23.41
CA GLU A 211 0.40 5.20 -23.04
C GLU A 211 -0.16 4.15 -22.05
N LEU A 212 -1.18 4.52 -21.26
CA LEU A 212 -1.80 3.62 -20.28
C LEU A 212 -2.59 2.47 -20.93
N ASP A 213 -2.90 2.52 -22.23
CA ASP A 213 -3.57 1.42 -22.95
C ASP A 213 -2.66 0.21 -23.18
N ALA A 214 -1.34 0.37 -23.04
CA ALA A 214 -0.40 -0.75 -23.09
C ALA A 214 -0.67 -1.79 -21.99
N VAL A 215 -1.37 -1.39 -20.92
CA VAL A 215 -1.68 -2.22 -19.77
C VAL A 215 -3.06 -2.86 -19.96
N THR A 216 -3.05 -4.15 -20.27
CA THR A 216 -4.26 -4.91 -20.62
C THR A 216 -4.71 -5.89 -19.55
N VAL A 217 -3.84 -6.21 -18.57
CA VAL A 217 -4.12 -7.14 -17.49
C VAL A 217 -3.86 -6.46 -16.14
N PRO A 218 -4.84 -6.42 -15.22
CA PRO A 218 -4.63 -5.90 -13.88
C PRO A 218 -3.77 -6.85 -13.04
N ALA A 219 -2.74 -6.32 -12.40
CA ALA A 219 -1.92 -7.01 -11.42
C ALA A 219 -2.16 -6.48 -10.00
N LEU A 220 -1.83 -7.30 -9.00
CA LEU A 220 -1.89 -6.91 -7.59
C LEU A 220 -0.72 -5.97 -7.26
N VAL A 221 -1.00 -4.67 -7.18
CA VAL A 221 -0.02 -3.62 -6.84
C VAL A 221 -0.33 -3.12 -5.43
N HIS A 222 0.67 -3.14 -4.54
CA HIS A 222 0.61 -2.62 -3.17
C HIS A 222 0.62 -1.09 -3.16
N PHE A 223 1.47 -0.46 -3.98
CA PHE A 223 1.58 1.00 -4.15
C PHE A 223 1.91 1.80 -2.87
N ASP A 224 2.52 1.15 -1.88
CA ASP A 224 3.07 1.81 -0.68
C ASP A 224 4.24 1.00 -0.08
N LEU A 225 5.00 0.32 -0.94
CA LEU A 225 6.00 -0.65 -0.53
C LEU A 225 7.40 -0.02 -0.32
N TRP A 226 7.46 1.00 0.52
CA TRP A 226 8.72 1.59 0.98
C TRP A 226 9.28 0.82 2.19
N GLN A 227 10.51 1.12 2.63
CA GLN A 227 11.19 0.36 3.68
C GLN A 227 10.45 0.31 5.03
N GLY A 228 9.55 1.26 5.32
CA GLY A 228 8.71 1.23 6.53
C GLY A 228 7.67 0.13 6.53
N ASN A 229 7.24 -0.32 5.34
CA ASN A 229 6.19 -1.32 5.14
C ASN A 229 6.74 -2.71 4.80
N ILE A 230 8.06 -2.89 4.92
CA ILE A 230 8.76 -4.15 4.70
C ILE A 230 9.41 -4.58 6.01
N LEU A 231 9.01 -5.74 6.54
CA LEU A 231 9.53 -6.26 7.79
C LEU A 231 10.73 -7.18 7.58
N LEU A 232 11.76 -7.00 8.41
CA LEU A 232 12.93 -7.85 8.50
C LEU A 232 12.96 -8.61 9.82
N SER A 233 13.36 -9.88 9.79
CA SER A 233 13.56 -10.72 10.98
C SER A 233 14.87 -11.50 10.88
N GLY A 234 15.38 -11.95 12.04
CA GLY A 234 16.66 -12.66 12.15
C GLY A 234 17.75 -11.80 12.76
N GLU A 235 18.94 -12.39 12.90
CA GLU A 235 20.12 -11.71 13.43
C GLU A 235 20.81 -10.87 12.33
N PRO A 236 21.58 -9.82 12.70
CA PRO A 236 22.40 -9.07 11.76
C PRO A 236 23.30 -9.98 10.90
N GLY A 237 23.31 -9.78 9.59
CA GLY A 237 24.02 -10.66 8.63
C GLY A 237 23.24 -11.92 8.22
N ALA A 238 22.11 -12.19 8.88
CA ALA A 238 21.18 -13.26 8.55
C ALA A 238 19.72 -12.79 8.44
N LEU A 239 19.49 -11.50 8.21
CA LEU A 239 18.16 -10.90 8.09
C LEU A 239 17.38 -11.52 6.92
N ARG A 240 16.07 -11.61 7.04
CA ARG A 240 15.16 -12.10 6.00
C ARG A 240 13.94 -11.21 5.91
N LEU A 241 13.39 -11.05 4.70
CA LEU A 241 12.05 -10.52 4.52
C LEU A 241 11.07 -11.41 5.31
N SER A 242 10.20 -10.77 6.07
CA SER A 242 9.32 -11.46 7.04
C SER A 242 7.86 -11.01 7.00
N GLY A 243 7.58 -9.94 6.25
CA GLY A 243 6.24 -9.44 6.03
C GLY A 243 6.23 -8.23 5.11
N LEU A 244 5.27 -8.18 4.19
CA LEU A 244 4.84 -6.95 3.53
C LEU A 244 3.52 -6.52 4.17
N ILE A 245 3.49 -5.29 4.70
CA ILE A 245 2.38 -4.79 5.51
C ILE A 245 1.86 -3.46 4.97
N ASP A 246 0.69 -3.06 5.44
CA ASP A 246 0.01 -1.80 5.12
C ASP A 246 -0.39 -1.66 3.64
N GLY A 247 -0.99 -2.72 3.09
CA GLY A 247 -1.50 -2.79 1.72
C GLY A 247 -2.74 -1.94 1.43
N GLU A 248 -2.98 -0.85 2.16
CA GLU A 248 -4.20 -0.06 2.06
C GLU A 248 -4.31 0.74 0.75
N ARG A 249 -3.17 1.12 0.17
CA ARG A 249 -3.11 1.80 -1.13
C ARG A 249 -3.19 0.86 -2.32
N MET A 250 -3.38 -0.44 -2.09
CA MET A 250 -3.35 -1.40 -3.16
C MET A 250 -4.41 -1.10 -4.24
N PHE A 251 -4.07 -1.36 -5.49
CA PHE A 251 -5.03 -1.38 -6.59
C PHE A 251 -4.73 -2.53 -7.56
N TRP A 252 -5.73 -2.88 -8.36
CA TRP A 252 -5.59 -3.75 -9.52
C TRP A 252 -5.14 -2.90 -10.71
N GLY A 253 -3.88 -2.97 -11.12
CA GLY A 253 -3.26 -1.97 -12.00
C GLY A 253 -2.04 -2.43 -12.77
N ASP A 254 -1.27 -1.46 -13.27
CA ASP A 254 0.02 -1.69 -13.94
C ASP A 254 1.11 -2.10 -12.93
N PRO A 255 1.75 -3.26 -13.08
CA PRO A 255 2.94 -3.66 -12.32
C PRO A 255 4.02 -2.59 -12.18
N LEU A 256 4.19 -1.73 -13.19
CA LEU A 256 5.22 -0.69 -13.17
C LEU A 256 4.99 0.36 -12.06
N ALA A 257 3.76 0.52 -11.59
CA ALA A 257 3.44 1.47 -10.54
C ALA A 257 4.10 1.12 -9.19
N GLU A 258 4.36 -0.17 -8.93
CA GLU A 258 4.98 -0.62 -7.67
C GLU A 258 6.40 -0.07 -7.50
N PHE A 259 7.13 0.09 -8.60
CA PHE A 259 8.52 0.56 -8.59
C PHE A 259 8.65 1.99 -8.05
N VAL A 260 7.56 2.77 -8.07
CA VAL A 260 7.53 4.14 -7.55
C VAL A 260 7.67 4.15 -6.03
N SER A 261 6.92 3.32 -5.31
CA SER A 261 7.02 3.24 -3.84
C SER A 261 8.25 2.44 -3.38
N LEU A 262 8.66 1.43 -4.16
CA LEU A 262 9.88 0.64 -3.88
C LEU A 262 11.16 1.48 -3.96
N ASN A 263 11.15 2.56 -4.74
CA ASN A 263 12.26 3.48 -4.95
C ASN A 263 11.80 4.91 -4.70
N LEU A 264 11.11 5.15 -3.59
CA LEU A 264 10.56 6.45 -3.24
C LEU A 264 11.62 7.56 -3.38
N PHE A 265 11.31 8.59 -4.17
CA PHE A 265 12.21 9.68 -4.56
C PHE A 265 13.44 9.30 -5.42
N GLY A 266 13.75 8.01 -5.58
CA GLY A 266 14.82 7.49 -6.46
C GLY A 266 14.32 7.05 -7.84
N ALA A 267 15.24 6.68 -8.72
CA ALA A 267 14.91 6.07 -10.02
C ALA A 267 14.90 4.53 -9.88
N PRO A 268 13.85 3.83 -10.35
CA PRO A 268 13.82 2.37 -10.36
C PRO A 268 15.01 1.72 -11.05
N GLU A 269 15.54 2.36 -12.11
CA GLU A 269 16.67 1.88 -12.89
C GLU A 269 17.98 1.77 -12.09
N ASP A 270 18.12 2.55 -11.01
CA ASP A 270 19.32 2.56 -10.17
C ASP A 270 19.35 1.36 -9.20
N ASP A 271 18.23 0.64 -9.02
CA ASP A 271 18.18 -0.53 -8.15
C ASP A 271 18.40 -1.85 -8.90
N ALA A 272 19.65 -2.06 -9.30
CA ALA A 272 20.06 -3.26 -10.03
C ALA A 272 19.72 -4.57 -9.30
N ALA A 273 19.77 -4.58 -7.95
CA ALA A 273 19.54 -5.77 -7.16
C ALA A 273 18.04 -6.16 -7.13
N LEU A 274 17.16 -5.19 -6.89
CA LEU A 274 15.71 -5.36 -6.99
C LEU A 274 15.32 -5.84 -8.39
N LEU A 275 15.81 -5.17 -9.43
CA LEU A 275 15.50 -5.51 -10.82
C LEU A 275 16.02 -6.91 -11.20
N ALA A 276 17.20 -7.32 -10.71
CA ALA A 276 17.70 -8.67 -10.90
C ALA A 276 16.81 -9.73 -10.22
N GLY A 277 16.26 -9.40 -9.05
CA GLY A 277 15.28 -10.24 -8.35
C GLY A 277 14.00 -10.41 -9.15
N TYR A 278 13.44 -9.29 -9.60
CA TYR A 278 12.22 -9.24 -10.40
C TYR A 278 12.34 -10.07 -11.69
N ARG A 279 13.46 -9.92 -12.41
CA ARG A 279 13.78 -10.73 -13.60
C ARG A 279 13.95 -12.21 -13.31
N SER A 280 14.58 -12.56 -12.19
CA SER A 280 14.80 -13.98 -11.85
C SER A 280 13.51 -14.76 -11.61
N ALA A 281 12.41 -14.08 -11.28
CA ALA A 281 11.08 -14.67 -11.14
C ALA A 281 10.27 -14.69 -12.45
N GLY A 282 10.93 -14.47 -13.60
CA GLY A 282 10.29 -14.57 -14.93
C GLY A 282 9.50 -13.34 -15.36
N ARG A 283 9.70 -12.18 -14.70
CA ARG A 283 9.07 -10.90 -15.09
C ARG A 283 10.09 -9.94 -15.67
N ASN A 284 9.78 -9.31 -16.80
CA ASN A 284 10.64 -8.27 -17.35
C ASN A 284 10.23 -6.90 -16.76
N ALA A 285 11.22 -6.15 -16.29
CA ALA A 285 11.12 -4.74 -15.95
C ALA A 285 12.08 -3.97 -16.87
N GLU A 286 11.70 -3.90 -18.16
CA GLU A 286 12.39 -3.06 -19.13
C GLU A 286 11.77 -1.67 -19.10
N PHE A 287 12.63 -0.65 -19.00
CA PHE A 287 12.23 0.76 -18.95
C PHE A 287 12.48 1.39 -20.32
N ASP A 288 11.71 0.96 -21.31
CA ASP A 288 11.60 1.67 -22.59
C ASP A 288 10.92 3.05 -22.37
N ASP A 289 10.83 3.84 -23.44
CA ASP A 289 10.28 5.21 -23.33
C ASP A 289 8.82 5.21 -22.87
N GLY A 290 8.03 4.21 -23.26
CA GLY A 290 6.64 4.05 -22.82
C GLY A 290 6.54 3.69 -21.34
N ALA A 291 7.34 2.74 -20.87
CA ALA A 291 7.43 2.35 -19.47
C ALA A 291 7.90 3.52 -18.59
N ARG A 292 8.90 4.30 -19.03
CA ARG A 292 9.34 5.52 -18.34
C ARG A 292 8.24 6.56 -18.25
N LEU A 293 7.46 6.74 -19.33
CA LEU A 293 6.31 7.64 -19.32
C LEU A 293 5.24 7.18 -18.32
N ARG A 294 4.91 5.89 -18.27
CA ARG A 294 3.98 5.33 -17.25
C ARG A 294 4.50 5.51 -15.82
N VAL A 295 5.78 5.23 -15.58
CA VAL A 295 6.42 5.46 -14.28
C VAL A 295 6.35 6.94 -13.88
N ALA A 296 6.55 7.87 -14.81
CA ALA A 296 6.40 9.31 -14.55
C ALA A 296 4.95 9.69 -14.19
N LEU A 297 3.94 9.09 -14.86
CA LEU A 297 2.53 9.25 -14.49
C LEU A 297 2.27 8.77 -13.06
N TYR A 298 2.78 7.59 -12.69
CA TYR A 298 2.61 7.01 -11.35
C TYR A 298 3.34 7.80 -10.26
N ARG A 299 4.53 8.33 -10.56
CA ARG A 299 5.26 9.28 -9.69
C ARG A 299 4.45 10.54 -9.45
N CYS A 300 3.89 11.14 -10.49
CA CYS A 300 3.01 12.29 -10.34
C CYS A 300 1.83 11.97 -9.43
N TYR A 301 1.19 10.82 -9.63
CA TYR A 301 0.07 10.38 -8.78
C TYR A 301 0.47 10.23 -7.30
N LEU A 302 1.57 9.52 -7.00
CA LEU A 302 2.05 9.34 -5.63
C LEU A 302 2.41 10.67 -4.96
N TYR A 303 3.18 11.53 -5.63
CA TYR A 303 3.64 12.79 -5.03
C TYR A 303 2.50 13.80 -4.86
N LEU A 304 1.50 13.79 -5.74
CA LEU A 304 0.25 14.54 -5.51
C LEU A 304 -0.45 14.05 -4.24
N ILE A 305 -0.60 12.73 -4.07
CA ILE A 305 -1.19 12.18 -2.84
C ILE A 305 -0.41 12.67 -1.61
N MET A 306 0.92 12.51 -1.58
CA MET A 306 1.75 12.91 -0.45
C MET A 306 1.60 14.39 -0.09
N LEU A 307 1.57 15.27 -1.10
CA LEU A 307 1.38 16.70 -0.89
C LEU A 307 -0.02 17.04 -0.38
N ILE A 308 -1.05 16.42 -0.98
CA ILE A 308 -2.44 16.77 -0.72
C ILE A 308 -2.92 16.18 0.61
N GLU A 309 -2.53 14.94 0.94
CA GLU A 309 -2.94 14.26 2.18
C GLU A 309 -2.48 15.01 3.44
N SER A 310 -1.39 15.78 3.35
CA SER A 310 -0.87 16.57 4.47
C SER A 310 -1.90 17.52 5.07
N VAL A 311 -2.86 18.00 4.28
CA VAL A 311 -3.91 18.94 4.72
C VAL A 311 -5.02 18.24 5.50
N PRO A 312 -5.77 17.27 4.94
CA PRO A 312 -6.81 16.56 5.70
C PRO A 312 -6.26 15.72 6.86
N ARG A 313 -5.00 15.27 6.80
CA ARG A 313 -4.33 14.57 7.91
C ARG A 313 -3.82 15.51 9.01
N GLY A 314 -3.92 16.83 8.82
CA GLY A 314 -3.56 17.82 9.83
C GLY A 314 -2.08 17.81 10.21
N TYR A 315 -1.18 17.60 9.23
CA TYR A 315 0.27 17.61 9.48
C TYR A 315 0.72 18.90 10.16
N THR A 316 1.70 18.81 11.06
CA THR A 316 2.34 20.00 11.61
C THR A 316 3.06 20.78 10.50
N ARG A 317 3.46 22.02 10.79
CA ARG A 317 4.18 22.85 9.82
C ARG A 317 5.48 22.18 9.37
N GLU A 318 6.16 21.53 10.29
CA GLU A 318 7.42 20.81 10.09
C GLU A 318 7.20 19.60 9.19
N GLN A 319 6.23 18.73 9.52
CA GLN A 319 5.89 17.55 8.71
C GLN A 319 5.47 17.95 7.28
N ALA A 320 4.65 18.99 7.16
CA ALA A 320 4.21 19.49 5.87
C ALA A 320 5.35 20.13 5.07
N ALA A 321 6.33 20.76 5.74
CA ALA A 321 7.53 21.30 5.10
C ALA A 321 8.43 20.17 4.59
N GLU A 322 8.74 19.20 5.44
CA GLU A 322 9.54 18.03 5.06
C GLU A 322 8.92 17.27 3.87
N THR A 323 7.61 17.08 3.88
CA THR A 323 6.88 16.48 2.75
C THR A 323 7.06 17.31 1.47
N ARG A 324 6.95 18.64 1.55
CA ARG A 324 7.12 19.53 0.40
C ARG A 324 8.55 19.52 -0.14
N ASP A 325 9.54 19.48 0.74
CA ASP A 325 10.95 19.54 0.37
C ASP A 325 11.36 18.34 -0.49
N HIS A 326 10.75 17.17 -0.27
CA HIS A 326 11.00 15.97 -1.06
C HIS A 326 10.01 15.79 -2.22
N ALA A 327 8.70 15.88 -1.97
CA ALA A 327 7.69 15.55 -2.96
C ALA A 327 7.50 16.62 -4.04
N SER A 328 7.73 17.90 -3.73
CA SER A 328 7.58 18.98 -4.73
C SER A 328 8.58 18.89 -5.87
N PRO A 329 9.91 18.82 -5.64
CA PRO A 329 10.86 18.68 -6.73
C PRO A 329 10.67 17.36 -7.50
N ALA A 330 10.32 16.28 -6.80
CA ALA A 330 10.06 14.99 -7.44
C ALA A 330 8.81 15.01 -8.34
N LEU A 331 7.75 15.72 -7.92
CA LEU A 331 6.57 15.96 -8.76
C LEU A 331 6.91 16.79 -10.00
N VAL A 332 7.68 17.87 -9.84
CA VAL A 332 8.11 18.70 -10.98
C VAL A 332 8.93 17.89 -11.97
N ALA A 333 9.92 17.12 -11.49
CA ALA A 333 10.74 16.28 -12.36
C ALA A 333 9.91 15.24 -13.13
N ALA A 334 8.93 14.61 -12.49
CA ALA A 334 8.04 13.66 -13.17
C ALA A 334 7.16 14.35 -14.25
N LEU A 335 6.69 15.56 -13.99
CA LEU A 335 5.94 16.36 -14.98
C LEU A 335 6.82 16.80 -16.16
N ASP A 336 8.09 17.12 -15.90
CA ASP A 336 9.05 17.45 -16.96
C ASP A 336 9.37 16.24 -17.83
N THR A 337 9.50 15.04 -17.24
CA THR A 337 9.62 13.78 -18.02
C THR A 337 8.41 13.60 -18.95
N ILE A 338 7.20 13.86 -18.47
CA ILE A 338 5.98 13.74 -19.28
C ILE A 338 5.96 14.80 -20.38
N ALA A 339 6.30 16.05 -20.07
CA ALA A 339 6.28 17.16 -21.01
C ALA A 339 7.29 16.99 -22.15
N ASN A 340 8.42 16.32 -21.89
CA ASN A 340 9.46 16.07 -22.87
C ASN A 340 9.30 14.73 -23.60
N SER A 341 8.25 13.96 -23.31
CA SER A 341 8.03 12.67 -23.96
C SER A 341 7.53 12.87 -25.40
N PRO A 342 8.06 12.12 -26.39
CA PRO A 342 7.63 12.21 -27.79
C PRO A 342 6.13 11.96 -27.97
N SER A 343 5.51 11.17 -27.07
CA SER A 343 4.09 10.83 -27.10
C SER A 343 3.17 11.94 -26.58
N ALA A 344 3.71 13.07 -26.09
CA ALA A 344 2.93 14.19 -25.54
C ALA A 344 2.62 15.31 -26.56
N HIS A 345 3.01 15.14 -27.82
CA HIS A 345 2.80 16.07 -28.95
C HIS A 345 1.95 15.42 -30.05
#